data_AF-T1BK60-F1
#
_entry.id   AF-T1BK60-F1
#
_cell.length_a   1.000
_cell.length_b   1.000
_cell.length_c   1.000
_cell.angle_alpha   90.00
_cell.angle_beta   90.00
_cell.angle_gamma   90.00
#
_symmetry.space_group_name_H-M   'P 1'
#
loop_
_entity.id
_entity.type
_entity.pdbx_description
1 polymer ?
#
loop_
_entity_poly.entity_id
_entity_poly.type
_entity_poly.pdbx_seq_one_letter_code
_entity_poly.pdbx_strand_id
1 'polypeptide(L)'
;PSRAQVHVEKLLGLSRAAGSVLLSDGYTAYASYAKKTGLTHAQCWAHTRRGFFEAQTAEPEGAGAALEQIGALYAVEEQIREGKLTG
;
A
#
# COMPACT_ATOMS: atom_id res chain seq x y z
N PRO A 1 -16.16 -15.19 1.00
CA PRO A 1 -14.99 -15.76 0.30
C PRO A 1 -13.73 -15.64 1.16
N SER A 2 -12.89 -16.68 1.24
CA SER A 2 -11.68 -16.64 2.06
C SER A 2 -10.56 -15.83 1.36
N ARG A 3 -9.63 -15.25 2.14
CA ARG A 3 -8.46 -14.52 1.61
C ARG A 3 -7.28 -15.44 1.27
N ALA A 4 -7.49 -16.76 1.27
CA ALA A 4 -6.45 -17.73 0.94
C ALA A 4 -5.86 -17.46 -0.45
N GLN A 5 -4.56 -17.74 -0.60
CA GLN A 5 -3.78 -17.47 -1.82
C GLN A 5 -4.46 -17.94 -3.11
N VAL A 6 -5.10 -19.11 -3.08
CA VAL A 6 -5.81 -19.69 -4.24
C VAL A 6 -6.92 -18.76 -4.76
N HIS A 7 -7.57 -17.99 -3.90
CA HIS A 7 -8.61 -17.05 -4.33
C HIS A 7 -8.04 -15.76 -4.92
N VAL A 8 -6.85 -15.31 -4.47
CA VAL A 8 -6.17 -14.14 -5.04
C VAL A 8 -5.77 -14.41 -6.49
N GLU A 9 -5.18 -15.58 -6.76
CA GLU A 9 -4.81 -15.98 -8.12
C GLU A 9 -6.03 -16.13 -9.03
N LYS A 10 -7.14 -16.70 -8.53
CA LYS A 10 -8.38 -16.82 -9.32
C LYS A 10 -9.00 -15.46 -9.64
N LEU A 11 -8.96 -14.52 -8.69
CA LEU A 11 -9.54 -13.20 -8.85
C LEU A 11 -8.71 -12.32 -9.78
N LEU A 12 -7.39 -12.32 -9.60
CA LEU A 12 -6.50 -11.45 -10.36
C LEU A 12 -6.05 -12.13 -11.66
N GLY A 13 -6.02 -13.45 -11.77
CA GLY A 13 -5.37 -14.14 -12.88
C GLY A 13 -3.84 -14.06 -12.78
N LEU A 14 -3.12 -14.58 -13.78
CA LEU A 14 -1.65 -14.71 -13.71
C LEU A 14 -0.87 -13.79 -14.67
N SER A 15 -1.55 -13.11 -15.59
CA SER A 15 -0.92 -12.25 -16.60
C SER A 15 -1.39 -10.80 -16.45
N ARG A 16 -0.44 -9.86 -16.33
CA ARG A 16 -0.66 -8.41 -16.26
C ARG A 16 0.21 -7.71 -17.30
N ALA A 17 -0.15 -6.47 -17.63
CA ALA A 17 0.69 -5.64 -18.48
C ALA A 17 2.06 -5.42 -17.83
N ALA A 18 3.11 -5.37 -18.65
CA ALA A 18 4.45 -5.04 -18.18
C ALA A 18 4.45 -3.69 -17.46
N GLY A 19 5.20 -3.59 -16.34
CA GLY A 19 5.23 -2.39 -15.51
C GLY A 19 4.05 -2.20 -14.56
N SER A 20 3.10 -3.14 -14.50
CA SER A 20 2.01 -3.08 -13.51
C SER A 20 2.54 -3.17 -12.08
N VAL A 21 1.90 -2.42 -11.17
CA VAL A 21 2.18 -2.46 -9.72
C VAL A 21 0.96 -3.02 -8.99
N LEU A 22 1.18 -3.97 -8.10
CA LEU A 22 0.15 -4.43 -7.16
C LEU A 22 0.17 -3.54 -5.92
N LEU A 23 -0.92 -2.84 -5.63
CA LEU A 23 -1.11 -2.12 -4.36
C LEU A 23 -2.02 -2.93 -3.44
N SER A 24 -1.60 -3.21 -2.21
CA SER A 24 -2.41 -3.96 -1.24
C SER A 24 -2.22 -3.48 0.20
N ASP A 25 -3.01 -4.04 1.13
CA ASP A 25 -2.88 -3.85 2.58
C ASP A 25 -1.65 -4.54 3.21
N GLY A 26 -0.89 -5.32 2.43
CA GLY A 26 0.29 -6.04 2.90
C GLY A 26 0.04 -7.44 3.41
N TYR A 27 -1.18 -7.95 3.22
CA TYR A 27 -1.48 -9.34 3.55
C TYR A 27 -0.60 -10.32 2.75
N THR A 28 -0.12 -11.37 3.41
CA THR A 28 0.90 -12.30 2.91
C THR A 28 0.52 -13.03 1.62
N ALA A 29 -0.77 -13.22 1.37
CA ALA A 29 -1.26 -13.79 0.12
C ALA A 29 -0.90 -12.91 -1.10
N TYR A 30 -0.95 -11.58 -0.96
CA TYR A 30 -0.59 -10.65 -2.04
C TYR A 30 0.91 -10.61 -2.28
N ALA A 31 1.73 -10.71 -1.23
CA ALA A 31 3.19 -10.82 -1.38
C ALA A 31 3.59 -12.09 -2.15
N SER A 32 2.94 -13.21 -1.84
CA SER A 32 3.15 -14.48 -2.55
C SER A 32 2.73 -14.39 -4.02
N TYR A 33 1.59 -13.74 -4.29
CA TYR A 33 1.09 -13.49 -5.64
C TYR A 33 2.04 -12.58 -6.45
N ALA A 34 2.51 -11.48 -5.86
CA ALA A 34 3.44 -10.56 -6.52
C ALA A 34 4.75 -11.25 -6.88
N LYS A 35 5.32 -12.04 -5.96
CA LYS A 35 6.51 -12.86 -6.21
C LYS A 35 6.29 -13.84 -7.37
N LYS A 36 5.14 -14.49 -7.43
CA LYS A 36 4.79 -15.45 -8.49
C LYS A 36 4.64 -14.79 -9.87
N THR A 37 4.12 -13.57 -9.90
CA THR A 37 3.82 -12.84 -11.14
C THR A 37 4.93 -11.87 -11.56
N GLY A 38 5.96 -11.68 -10.73
CA GLY A 38 7.03 -10.72 -10.97
C GLY A 38 6.60 -9.26 -10.86
N LEU A 39 5.43 -8.99 -10.28
CA LEU A 39 4.92 -7.63 -10.11
C LEU A 39 5.65 -6.90 -9.00
N THR A 40 5.90 -5.61 -9.20
CA THR A 40 6.25 -4.72 -8.10
C THR A 40 5.09 -4.68 -7.11
N HIS A 41 5.40 -4.90 -5.83
CA HIS A 41 4.41 -4.89 -4.75
C HIS A 41 4.54 -3.63 -3.91
N ALA A 42 3.57 -2.71 -4.05
CA ALA A 42 3.45 -1.53 -3.23
C ALA A 42 2.51 -1.79 -2.03
N GLN A 43 2.86 -1.22 -0.89
CA GLN A 43 2.05 -1.26 0.33
C GLN A 43 1.17 -0.01 0.43
N CYS A 44 -0.06 -0.18 0.91
CA CYS A 44 -1.03 0.90 1.00
C CYS A 44 -0.73 1.83 2.18
N TRP A 45 -0.41 3.09 1.88
CA TRP A 45 -0.15 4.12 2.90
C TRP A 45 -1.32 4.34 3.87
N ALA A 46 -2.57 4.20 3.42
CA ALA A 46 -3.73 4.31 4.31
C ALA A 46 -3.76 3.19 5.36
N HIS A 47 -3.32 1.98 5.01
CA HIS A 47 -3.20 0.86 5.95
C HIS A 47 -2.05 1.11 6.94
N THR A 48 -0.89 1.55 6.45
CA THR A 48 0.27 1.91 7.29
C THR A 48 -0.07 3.01 8.28
N ARG A 49 -0.74 4.07 7.84
CA ARG A 49 -1.16 5.21 8.68
C ARG A 49 -2.03 4.79 9.85
N ARG A 50 -3.00 3.89 9.63
CA ARG A 50 -3.88 3.39 10.70
C ARG A 50 -3.09 2.68 11.80
N GLY A 51 -2.11 1.87 11.44
CA GLY A 51 -1.24 1.19 12.40
C GLY A 51 -0.47 2.18 13.29
N PHE A 52 0.11 3.23 12.70
CA PHE A 52 0.77 4.27 13.48
C PHE A 52 -0.20 5.08 14.34
N PHE A 53 -1.40 5.38 13.83
CA PHE A 53 -2.41 6.07 14.62
C PHE A 53 -2.79 5.30 15.89
N GLU A 54 -2.97 3.98 15.80
CA GLU A 54 -3.24 3.12 16.95
C GLU A 54 -2.03 3.02 17.89
N ALA A 55 -0.82 2.96 17.34
CA ALA A 55 0.43 2.87 18.09
C ALA A 55 0.74 4.12 18.95
N GLN A 56 0.13 5.27 18.68
CA GLN A 56 0.27 6.47 19.52
C GLN A 56 -0.07 6.22 20.99
N THR A 57 -0.92 5.23 21.29
CA THR A 57 -1.26 4.86 22.67
C THR A 57 -0.09 4.22 23.43
N ALA A 58 0.85 3.60 22.72
CA ALA A 58 2.01 2.91 23.28
C ALA A 58 3.33 3.65 23.06
N GLU A 59 3.47 4.33 21.92
CA GLU A 59 4.68 5.05 21.49
C GLU A 59 4.29 6.39 20.85
N PRO A 60 3.91 7.42 21.65
CA PRO A 60 3.38 8.67 21.13
C PRO A 60 4.37 9.44 20.24
N GLU A 61 5.65 9.49 20.63
CA GLU A 61 6.66 10.28 19.93
C GLU A 61 7.00 9.67 18.57
N GLY A 62 7.35 8.38 18.55
CA GLY A 62 7.67 7.69 17.30
C GLY A 62 6.48 7.60 16.35
N ALA A 63 5.29 7.29 16.86
CA ALA A 63 4.08 7.23 16.04
C ALA A 63 3.68 8.61 15.49
N GLY A 64 3.78 9.66 16.31
CA GLY A 64 3.54 11.04 15.88
C GLY A 64 4.45 11.44 14.73
N ALA A 65 5.76 11.21 14.87
CA ALA A 65 6.74 11.53 13.82
C ALA A 65 6.47 10.76 12.51
N ALA A 66 6.05 9.50 12.60
CA ALA A 66 5.67 8.72 11.42
C ALA A 66 4.40 9.26 10.74
N LEU A 67 3.39 9.66 11.52
CA LEU A 67 2.15 10.23 10.99
C LEU A 67 2.40 11.58 10.29
N GLU A 68 3.28 12.41 10.83
CA GLU A 68 3.70 13.66 10.19
C GLU A 68 4.35 13.42 8.82
N GLN A 69 5.29 12.45 8.75
CA GLN A 69 5.94 12.08 7.49
C GLN A 69 4.94 11.53 6.46
N ILE A 70 4.01 10.68 6.88
CA ILE A 70 2.94 10.19 6.00
C ILE A 70 2.05 11.34 5.52
N GLY A 71 1.73 12.29 6.41
CA GLY A 71 1.00 13.50 6.06
C GLY A 71 1.70 14.33 4.99
N ALA A 72 3.02 14.45 5.05
CA ALA A 72 3.81 15.14 4.02
C ALA A 72 3.69 14.47 2.64
N LEU A 73 3.59 13.13 2.57
CA LEU A 73 3.36 12.43 1.30
C LEU A 73 1.99 12.80 0.70
N TYR A 74 0.94 12.85 1.52
CA TYR A 74 -0.39 13.24 1.06
C TYR A 74 -0.48 14.70 0.64
N ALA A 75 0.28 15.59 1.29
CA ALA A 75 0.40 16.98 0.85
C ALA A 75 1.04 17.07 -0.54
N VAL A 76 2.05 16.25 -0.85
CA VAL A 76 2.64 16.17 -2.20
C VAL A 76 1.62 15.62 -3.21
N GLU A 77 0.86 14.57 -2.87
CA GLU A 77 -0.20 14.05 -3.75
C GLU A 77 -1.28 15.12 -4.04
N GLU A 78 -1.62 15.93 -3.04
CA GLU A 78 -2.54 17.07 -3.21
C GLU A 78 -1.98 18.13 -4.14
N GLN A 79 -0.72 18.56 -3.93
CA GLN A 79 -0.05 19.52 -4.82
C GLN A 79 -0.01 19.03 -6.27
N ILE A 80 0.27 17.75 -6.50
CA ILE A 80 0.25 17.14 -7.83
C ILE A 80 -1.14 17.23 -8.45
N ARG A 81 -2.18 16.90 -7.68
CA ARG A 81 -3.58 16.93 -8.13
C ARG A 81 -4.03 18.35 -8.46
N GLU A 82 -3.77 19.31 -7.58
CA GLU A 82 -4.15 20.72 -7.76
C GLU A 82 -3.40 21.36 -8.93
N GLY A 83 -2.10 21.07 -9.05
CA GLY A 83 -1.26 21.52 -10.15
C GLY A 83 -1.53 20.79 -11.47
N LYS A 84 -2.39 19.76 -11.48
CA LYS A 84 -2.64 18.87 -12.63
C LYS A 84 -1.33 18.35 -13.24
N LEU A 85 -0.36 18.07 -12.38
CA LEU A 85 0.95 17.59 -12.79
C LEU A 85 0.83 16.14 -13.25
N THR A 86 1.54 15.80 -14.32
CA THR A 86 1.59 14.44 -14.88
C THR A 86 3.05 14.05 -15.08
N GLY A 87 3.33 12.75 -14.99
CA GLY A 87 4.67 12.17 -15.16
C GLY A 87 4.73 11.21 -16.33
#